data_AF-A0A959JMJ2-F1
#
_entry.id   AF-A0A959JMJ2-F1
#
_cell.length_a   1.000
_cell.length_b   1.000
_cell.length_c   1.000
_cell.angle_alpha   90.00
_cell.angle_beta   90.00
_cell.angle_gamma   90.00
#
_symmetry.space_group_name_H-M   'P 1'
#
loop_
_entity.id
_entity.type
_entity.pdbx_description
1 polymer ?
#
loop_
_entity_poly.entity_id
_entity_poly.type
_entity_poly.pdbx_seq_one_letter_code
_entity_poly.pdbx_strand_id
1 'polypeptide(L)'
;MATSTKEKPIFDKRIFWDVHFDKIDYDAKAAFVIERVFERGDVQDIRNCRRYYGDDKIRDVLLNVKFLSLTTLYLASAVIDRPLEAFRCYTLRQLNPELFPY
;
A
#
# COMPACT_ATOMS: atom_id res chain seq x y z
N MET A 1 3.34 -13.96 25.83
CA MET A 1 3.03 -13.82 24.40
C MET A 1 4.32 -13.45 23.69
N ALA A 2 4.83 -14.33 22.81
CA ALA A 2 6.11 -14.11 22.16
C ALA A 2 6.02 -12.90 21.22
N THR A 3 6.65 -11.80 21.61
CA THR A 3 6.97 -10.71 20.69
C THR A 3 8.01 -11.24 19.72
N SER A 4 7.56 -11.79 18.58
CA SER A 4 8.45 -12.11 17.47
C SER A 4 9.14 -10.80 17.08
N THR A 5 10.44 -10.69 17.35
CA THR A 5 11.26 -9.53 17.00
C THR A 5 11.32 -9.42 15.48
N LYS A 6 10.33 -8.78 14.86
CA LYS A 6 10.37 -8.48 13.43
C LYS A 6 11.45 -7.43 13.22
N GLU A 7 12.41 -7.74 12.35
CA GLU A 7 13.39 -6.75 11.90
C GLU A 7 12.65 -5.58 11.25
N LYS A 8 13.06 -4.35 11.58
CA LYS A 8 12.43 -3.16 11.02
C LYS A 8 12.56 -3.15 9.49
N PRO A 9 11.51 -2.80 8.75
CA PRO A 9 11.61 -2.70 7.31
C PRO A 9 12.51 -1.52 6.93
N ILE A 10 13.25 -1.67 5.84
CA ILE A 10 14.08 -0.61 5.28
C ILE A 10 13.32 0.02 4.13
N PHE A 11 13.04 1.31 4.23
CA PHE A 11 12.36 2.09 3.20
C PHE A 11 13.13 3.37 2.90
N ASP A 12 13.05 3.84 1.66
CA ASP A 12 13.55 5.18 1.32
C ASP A 12 12.73 6.25 2.05
N LYS A 13 13.41 7.15 2.78
CA LYS A 13 12.76 8.23 3.54
C LYS A 13 11.87 9.13 2.67
N ARG A 14 12.19 9.27 1.38
CA ARG A 14 11.44 10.15 0.45
C ARG A 14 9.97 9.74 0.29
N ILE A 15 9.63 8.46 0.47
CA ILE A 15 8.25 7.98 0.29
C ILE A 15 7.33 8.47 1.42
N PHE A 16 7.93 8.88 2.54
CA PHE A 16 7.27 9.42 3.74
C PHE A 16 7.59 10.91 3.98
N TRP A 17 7.90 11.68 2.93
CA TRP A 17 8.35 13.09 3.05
C TRP A 17 7.43 14.00 3.88
N ASP A 18 6.14 13.68 3.95
CA ASP A 18 5.10 14.44 4.66
C ASP A 18 4.86 13.99 6.11
N VAL A 19 5.64 13.04 6.63
CA VAL A 19 5.53 12.58 8.04
C VAL A 19 6.91 12.47 8.71
N HIS A 20 6.92 12.47 10.04
CA HIS A 20 8.14 12.22 10.81
C HIS A 20 8.57 10.75 10.70
N PHE A 21 9.47 10.46 9.75
CA PHE A 21 9.94 9.11 9.43
C PHE A 21 10.36 8.29 10.67
N ASP A 22 11.11 8.90 11.59
CA ASP A 22 11.63 8.21 12.78
C ASP A 22 10.56 7.87 13.83
N LYS A 23 9.35 8.44 13.70
CA LYS A 23 8.21 8.20 14.59
C LYS A 23 7.15 7.30 13.99
N ILE A 24 7.38 6.74 12.80
CA ILE A 24 6.42 5.82 12.17
C ILE A 24 6.39 4.51 12.96
N ASP A 25 5.21 4.19 13.48
CA ASP A 25 4.90 2.86 14.00
C ASP A 25 4.46 1.96 12.83
N TYR A 26 5.39 1.13 12.35
CA TYR A 26 5.17 0.26 11.20
C TYR A 26 4.09 -0.79 11.46
N ASP A 27 3.91 -1.27 12.68
CA ASP A 27 2.91 -2.28 13.01
C ASP A 27 1.52 -1.63 13.18
N ALA A 28 1.42 -0.55 13.97
CA ALA A 28 0.16 0.13 14.23
C ALA A 28 -0.38 0.89 13.01
N LYS A 29 0.50 1.32 12.09
CA LYS A 29 0.16 2.08 10.88
C LYS A 29 0.40 1.29 9.59
N ALA A 30 0.33 -0.04 9.64
CA ALA A 30 0.57 -0.91 8.50
C ALA A 30 -0.18 -0.48 7.22
N ALA A 31 -1.47 -0.15 7.32
CA ALA A 31 -2.25 0.29 6.16
C ALA A 31 -1.66 1.53 5.48
N PHE A 32 -1.32 2.55 6.28
CA PHE A 32 -0.69 3.78 5.82
C PHE A 32 0.68 3.50 5.18
N VAL A 33 1.51 2.67 5.82
CA VAL A 33 2.85 2.35 5.30
C VAL A 33 2.76 1.61 3.97
N ILE A 34 1.92 0.57 3.89
CA ILE A 34 1.74 -0.21 2.66
C ILE A 34 1.22 0.69 1.54
N GLU A 35 0.20 1.51 1.79
CA GLU A 35 -0.32 2.44 0.80
C GLU A 35 0.77 3.39 0.27
N ARG A 36 1.60 3.97 1.15
CA ARG A 36 2.69 4.87 0.74
C ARG A 36 3.81 4.17 -0.02
N VAL A 37 4.14 2.94 0.36
CA VAL A 37 5.11 2.14 -0.39
C VAL A 37 4.63 1.87 -1.80
N PHE A 38 3.36 1.50 -1.99
CA PHE A 38 2.84 1.25 -3.33
C PHE A 38 2.67 2.53 -4.15
N GLU A 39 2.30 3.65 -3.54
CA GLU A 39 2.11 4.92 -4.25
C GLU A 39 3.41 5.64 -4.63
N ARG A 40 4.48 5.48 -3.84
CA ARG A 40 5.68 6.33 -3.95
C ARG A 40 7.00 5.57 -3.93
N GLY A 41 6.97 4.31 -3.50
CA GLY A 41 8.15 3.47 -3.41
C GLY A 41 8.53 2.84 -4.74
N ASP A 42 9.74 2.30 -4.77
CA ASP A 42 10.23 1.53 -5.89
C ASP A 42 10.06 0.02 -5.66
N VAL A 43 10.61 -0.78 -6.57
CA VAL A 43 10.55 -2.24 -6.50
C VAL A 43 11.20 -2.77 -5.21
N GLN A 44 12.27 -2.14 -4.73
CA GLN A 44 12.96 -2.58 -3.52
C GLN A 44 12.14 -2.26 -2.27
N ASP A 45 11.51 -1.09 -2.21
CA ASP A 45 10.57 -0.74 -1.13
C ASP A 45 9.42 -1.74 -1.07
N ILE A 46 8.82 -2.09 -2.23
CA ILE A 46 7.73 -3.07 -2.31
C ILE A 46 8.20 -4.45 -1.82
N ARG A 47 9.40 -4.91 -2.21
CA ARG A 47 9.95 -6.18 -1.70
C ARG A 47 10.16 -6.16 -0.19
N ASN A 48 10.70 -5.08 0.36
CA ASN A 48 10.93 -4.93 1.79
C ASN A 48 9.59 -4.90 2.56
N CYS A 49 8.60 -4.22 2.00
CA CYS A 49 7.23 -4.19 2.53
C CYS A 49 6.63 -5.60 2.57
N ARG A 50 6.73 -6.37 1.48
CA ARG A 50 6.28 -7.77 1.42
C ARG A 50 6.98 -8.67 2.43
N ARG A 51 8.30 -8.53 2.57
CA ARG A 51 9.08 -9.30 3.56
C ARG A 51 8.65 -9.03 5.00
N TYR A 52 8.29 -7.79 5.33
CA TYR A 52 7.96 -7.38 6.70
C TYR A 52 6.50 -7.66 7.09
N TYR A 53 5.54 -7.32 6.22
CA TYR A 53 4.11 -7.47 6.51
C TYR A 53 3.55 -8.83 6.11
N GLY A 54 4.15 -9.48 5.12
CA GLY A 54 3.61 -10.68 4.48
C GLY A 54 2.53 -10.36 3.45
N ASP A 55 2.37 -11.27 2.50
CA ASP A 55 1.49 -11.09 1.35
C ASP A 55 0.01 -10.98 1.74
N ASP A 56 -0.42 -11.72 2.77
CA ASP A 56 -1.82 -11.68 3.21
C ASP A 56 -2.20 -10.31 3.78
N LYS A 57 -1.31 -9.69 4.57
CA LYS A 57 -1.56 -8.37 5.15
C LYS A 57 -1.57 -7.29 4.07
N ILE A 58 -0.66 -7.38 3.10
CA ILE A 58 -0.62 -6.46 1.96
C ILE A 58 -1.88 -6.60 1.11
N ARG A 59 -2.28 -7.84 0.80
CA ARG A 59 -3.50 -8.11 0.04
C ARG A 59 -4.72 -7.50 0.75
N ASP A 60 -4.89 -7.75 2.04
CA ASP A 60 -5.99 -7.19 2.83
C ASP A 60 -6.02 -5.65 2.77
N VAL A 61 -4.88 -5.01 2.95
CA VAL A 61 -4.79 -3.54 2.90
C VAL A 61 -5.10 -3.00 1.52
N LEU A 62 -4.48 -3.53 0.46
CA LEU A 62 -4.64 -3.01 -0.89
C LEU A 62 -6.06 -3.21 -1.42
N LEU A 63 -6.74 -4.29 -1.07
CA LEU A 63 -8.15 -4.49 -1.46
C LEU A 63 -9.10 -3.50 -0.77
N ASN A 64 -8.76 -3.05 0.45
CA ASN A 64 -9.63 -2.21 1.28
C ASN A 64 -9.29 -0.71 1.26
N VAL A 65 -8.20 -0.32 0.61
CA VAL A 65 -7.79 1.08 0.48
C VAL A 65 -8.86 1.93 -0.20
N LYS A 66 -9.01 3.18 0.23
CA LYS A 66 -10.04 4.09 -0.30
C LYS A 66 -9.67 4.70 -1.64
N PHE A 67 -8.37 4.88 -1.87
CA PHE A 67 -7.85 5.51 -3.07
C PHE A 67 -6.50 4.90 -3.43
N LEU A 68 -6.30 4.63 -4.72
CA LEU A 68 -4.99 4.45 -5.31
C LEU A 68 -4.96 5.17 -6.66
N SER A 69 -3.82 5.71 -7.08
CA SER A 69 -3.67 6.17 -8.46
C SER A 69 -3.96 5.03 -9.44
N LEU A 70 -4.41 5.32 -10.67
CA LEU A 70 -4.75 4.28 -11.63
C LEU A 70 -3.53 3.40 -11.96
N THR A 71 -2.35 4.00 -12.12
CA THR A 71 -1.09 3.28 -12.33
C THR A 71 -0.75 2.39 -11.13
N THR A 72 -0.87 2.92 -9.92
CA THR A 72 -0.62 2.17 -8.67
C THR A 72 -1.60 1.01 -8.51
N LEU A 73 -2.86 1.19 -8.90
CA LEU A 73 -3.87 0.14 -8.88
C LEU A 73 -3.52 -1.03 -9.81
N TYR A 74 -3.07 -0.76 -11.04
CA TYR A 74 -2.62 -1.81 -11.96
C TYR A 74 -1.40 -2.56 -11.42
N LEU A 75 -0.44 -1.83 -10.85
CA LEU A 75 0.71 -2.43 -10.18
C LEU A 75 0.26 -3.32 -9.01
N ALA A 76 -0.60 -2.82 -8.14
CA ALA A 76 -1.14 -3.57 -7.01
C ALA A 76 -1.84 -4.85 -7.48
N SER A 77 -2.74 -4.74 -8.46
CA SER A 77 -3.45 -5.86 -9.10
C SER A 77 -2.47 -6.95 -9.58
N ALA A 78 -1.40 -6.55 -10.27
CA ALA A 78 -0.37 -7.47 -10.75
C ALA A 78 0.44 -8.10 -9.60
N VAL A 79 0.75 -7.34 -8.54
CA VAL A 79 1.56 -7.81 -7.41
C VAL A 79 0.82 -8.80 -6.52
N ILE A 80 -0.48 -8.59 -6.26
CA ILE A 80 -1.27 -9.47 -5.38
C ILE A 80 -2.12 -10.51 -6.14
N ASP A 81 -2.03 -10.54 -7.46
CA ASP A 81 -2.76 -11.41 -8.37
C ASP A 81 -4.28 -11.36 -8.12
N ARG A 82 -4.84 -10.15 -8.24
CA ARG A 82 -6.29 -9.91 -8.07
C ARG A 82 -6.83 -9.00 -9.18
N PRO A 83 -8.06 -9.27 -9.67
CA PRO A 83 -8.69 -8.42 -10.67
C PRO A 83 -9.05 -7.05 -10.08
N LEU A 84 -9.19 -6.02 -10.92
CA LEU A 84 -9.40 -4.63 -10.48
C LEU A 84 -10.71 -4.47 -9.69
N GLU A 85 -11.72 -5.24 -10.02
CA GLU A 85 -13.04 -5.30 -9.40
C GLU A 85 -12.97 -5.73 -7.92
N ALA A 86 -11.91 -6.43 -7.53
CA ALA A 86 -11.69 -6.80 -6.13
C ALA A 86 -11.28 -5.60 -5.26
N PHE A 87 -10.80 -4.51 -5.87
CA PHE A 87 -10.33 -3.33 -5.14
C PHE A 87 -11.49 -2.40 -4.84
N ARG A 88 -11.65 -2.05 -3.56
CA ARG A 88 -12.68 -1.10 -3.10
C ARG A 88 -12.55 0.25 -3.81
N CYS A 89 -11.33 0.77 -3.93
CA CYS A 89 -11.08 2.06 -4.59
C CYS A 89 -11.47 2.07 -6.06
N TYR A 90 -11.34 0.94 -6.77
CA TYR A 90 -11.78 0.82 -8.17
C TYR A 90 -13.30 0.87 -8.28
N THR A 91 -14.00 0.07 -7.47
CA THR A 91 -15.47 0.08 -7.43
C THR A 91 -16.03 1.46 -7.09
N LEU A 92 -15.43 2.14 -6.09
CA LEU A 92 -15.83 3.50 -5.71
C LEU A 92 -15.64 4.51 -6.84
N ARG A 93 -14.58 4.37 -7.64
CA ARG A 93 -14.33 5.22 -8.82
C ARG A 93 -15.36 5.00 -9.91
N GLN A 94 -15.76 3.76 -10.17
CA GLN A 94 -16.79 3.44 -11.18
C GLN A 94 -18.17 3.98 -10.78
N LEU A 95 -18.51 3.96 -9.50
CA LEU A 95 -19.79 4.48 -8.98
C LEU A 95 -19.86 6.01 -8.97
N ASN A 96 -18.71 6.70 -8.99
CA ASN A 96 -18.63 8.16 -8.94
C ASN A 96 -17.83 8.67 -10.15
N PRO A 97 -18.38 8.61 -11.36
CA PRO A 97 -17.70 9.11 -12.55
C PRO A 97 -17.44 10.61 -12.42
N GLU A 98 -16.25 11.04 -12.83
CA GLU A 98 -15.94 12.47 -12.90
C GLU A 98 -16.90 13.15 -13.87
N LEU A 99 -17.40 14.32 -13.47
CA LEU A 99 -18.31 15.12 -14.29
C LEU A 99 -17.64 15.58 -15.60
N PHE A 100 -16.31 15.68 -15.61
CA PHE A 100 -15.53 16.21 -16.71
C PHE A 100 -14.24 15.40 -16.92
N PRO A 101 -14.16 14.58 -17.99
CA PRO A 101 -12.96 13.82 -18.32
C PRO A 101 -12.01 14.70 -19.14
N TYR A 102 -11.19 15.53 -18.47
CA TYR A 102 -10.14 16.32 -19.11
C TYR A 102 -8.79 16.04 -18.47
#